data_AF-A0A1N7GV04-F1
#
_entry.id   AF-A0A1N7GV04-F1
#
_cell.length_a   1.000
_cell.length_b   1.000
_cell.length_c   1.000
_cell.angle_alpha   90.00
_cell.angle_beta   90.00
_cell.angle_gamma   90.00
#
_symmetry.space_group_name_H-M   'P 1'
#
loop_
_entity.id
_entity.type
_entity.pdbx_description
1 polymer ?
#
loop_
_entity_poly.entity_id
_entity_poly.type
_entity_poly.pdbx_seq_one_letter_code
_entity_poly.pdbx_strand_id
1 'polypeptide(L)' 'MIKYIYPDGTHCYRALHTTHAVFRDDEGRLIARAEKADGTLYEFEIKAFELLKPGRQYS' A
#
# COMPACT_ATOMS: atom_id res chain seq x y z
N MET A 1 8.65 0.48 6.06
CA MET A 1 7.59 1.34 5.48
C MET A 1 7.21 0.73 4.15
N ILE A 2 5.96 0.80 3.73
CA ILE A 2 5.54 0.39 2.38
C ILE A 2 5.22 1.63 1.57
N LYS A 3 5.68 1.66 0.32
CA LYS A 3 5.33 2.66 -0.69
C LYS A 3 4.30 2.02 -1.62
N TYR A 4 3.11 2.59 -1.70
CA TYR A 4 2.09 2.18 -2.66
C TYR A 4 2.14 3.10 -3.88
N ILE A 5 2.13 2.51 -5.07
CA ILE A 5 2.09 3.23 -6.35
C ILE A 5 0.68 3.07 -6.90
N TYR A 6 -0.03 4.17 -7.08
CA TYR A 6 -1.40 4.19 -7.61
C TYR A 6 -1.42 4.01 -9.14
N PRO A 7 -2.58 3.68 -9.74
CA PRO A 7 -2.72 3.55 -11.20
C PRO A 7 -2.31 4.80 -11.98
N ASP A 8 -2.54 5.99 -11.43
CA ASP A 8 -2.17 7.29 -12.01
C ASP A 8 -0.66 7.63 -11.89
N GLY A 9 0.13 6.75 -11.27
CA GLY A 9 1.56 6.94 -11.05
C GLY A 9 1.93 7.75 -9.81
N THR A 10 0.95 8.29 -9.08
CA THR A 10 1.20 8.91 -7.77
C THR A 10 1.51 7.84 -6.73
N HIS A 11 1.96 8.24 -5.54
CA HIS A 11 2.29 7.30 -4.48
C HIS A 11 1.95 7.83 -3.08
N CYS A 12 1.76 6.90 -2.16
CA CYS A 12 1.74 7.21 -0.72
C CYS A 12 2.66 6.27 0.05
N TYR A 13 3.07 6.70 1.24
CA TYR A 13 3.81 5.89 2.19
C TYR A 13 2.92 5.49 3.36
N ARG A 14 3.06 4.25 3.83
CA ARG A 14 2.40 3.79 5.05
C ARG A 14 3.34 3.00 5.97
N ALA A 15 3.04 3.11 7.26
CA ALA A 15 3.67 2.26 8.26
C ALA A 15 3.34 0.78 7.95
N LEU A 16 4.31 -0.10 8.17
CA LEU A 16 4.14 -1.53 7.89
C LEU A 16 3.02 -2.15 8.74
N HIS A 17 2.90 -1.73 10.00
CA HIS A 17 1.91 -2.28 10.93
C HIS A 17 0.47 -1.87 10.61
N THR A 18 0.24 -0.85 9.77
CA THR A 18 -1.13 -0.51 9.32
C THR A 18 -1.51 -1.22 8.02
N THR A 19 -0.58 -1.95 7.41
CA THR A 19 -0.85 -2.74 6.20
C THR A 19 -1.32 -4.14 6.58
N HIS A 20 -2.49 -4.53 6.07
CA HIS A 20 -3.06 -5.85 6.34
C HIS A 20 -2.76 -6.86 5.23
N ALA A 21 -3.01 -6.49 3.97
CA ALA A 21 -2.85 -7.41 2.85
C ALA A 21 -2.63 -6.68 1.52
N VAL A 22 -1.95 -7.35 0.59
CA VAL A 22 -1.93 -7.01 -0.83
C VAL A 22 -2.36 -8.26 -1.58
N PHE A 23 -3.39 -8.16 -2.42
CA PHE A 23 -3.98 -9.29 -3.13
C PHE A 23 -4.58 -8.85 -4.47
N ARG A 24 -4.99 -9.81 -5.30
CA ARG A 24 -5.78 -9.53 -6.50
C ARG A 24 -7.24 -9.79 -6.23
N ASP A 25 -8.12 -8.90 -6.68
CA ASP A 25 -9.56 -9.11 -6.63
C ASP A 25 -10.05 -9.99 -7.79
N ASP A 26 -11.36 -10.20 -7.88
CA ASP A 26 -12.00 -11.02 -8.91
C ASP A 26 -11.85 -10.44 -10.32
N GLU A 27 -11.59 -9.13 -10.45
CA GLU A 27 -11.29 -8.44 -11.70
C GLU A 27 -9.79 -8.47 -12.05
N GLY A 28 -8.97 -9.06 -11.18
CA GLY A 28 -7.52 -9.15 -11.34
C GLY A 28 -6.76 -7.86 -10.99
N ARG A 29 -7.43 -6.83 -10.47
CA ARG A 29 -6.79 -5.58 -10.01
C ARG A 29 -5.97 -5.86 -8.77
N LEU A 30 -4.84 -5.16 -8.61
CA LEU A 30 -4.00 -5.29 -7.43
C LEU A 30 -4.53 -4.36 -6.34
N ILE A 31 -4.98 -4.92 -5.22
CA ILE A 31 -5.62 -4.21 -4.12
C ILE A 31 -4.70 -4.22 -2.90
N ALA A 32 -4.60 -3.07 -2.23
CA ALA A 32 -4.01 -2.96 -0.90
C ALA A 32 -5.10 -2.74 0.14
N ARG A 33 -5.05 -3.51 1.23
CA ARG A 33 -5.88 -3.32 2.43
C ARG A 33 -5.04 -2.73 3.55
N ALA A 34 -5.50 -1.61 4.10
CA ALA A 34 -4.84 -0.92 5.19
C ALA A 34 -5.83 -0.50 6.30
N GLU A 35 -5.30 -0.17 7.46
CA GLU A 35 -6.02 0.32 8.63
C GLU A 35 -5.98 1.84 8.72
N LYS A 36 -7.11 2.46 9.05
CA LYS A 36 -7.23 3.88 9.39
C LYS A 36 -6.89 4.13 10.86
N ALA A 37 -6.78 5.40 11.24
CA ALA A 37 -6.51 5.79 12.63
C ALA A 37 -7.62 5.35 13.62
N ASP A 38 -8.84 5.14 13.14
CA ASP A 38 -9.98 4.65 13.93
C ASP A 38 -10.06 3.11 14.00
N GLY A 39 -9.07 2.39 13.44
CA GLY A 39 -9.03 0.93 13.40
C GLY A 39 -9.86 0.31 12.27
N THR A 40 -10.58 1.10 11.47
CA THR A 40 -11.34 0.55 10.34
C THR A 40 -10.44 0.16 9.18
N LEU A 41 -10.75 -0.97 8.56
CA LEU A 41 -10.05 -1.43 7.36
C LEU A 41 -10.65 -0.78 6.13
N TYR A 42 -9.78 -0.44 5.17
CA TYR A 42 -10.20 0.05 3.87
C TYR A 42 -9.27 -0.48 2.78
N GLU A 43 -9.82 -0.54 1.58
CA GLU A 43 -9.17 -1.11 0.41
C GLU A 43 -9.04 -0.06 -0.68
N PHE A 44 -7.96 -0.13 -1.44
CA PHE A 44 -7.72 0.75 -2.57
C PHE A 44 -6.89 0.05 -3.63
N GLU A 45 -7.13 0.41 -4.89
CA GLU A 45 -6.38 -0.11 -6.02
C GLU A 45 -4.96 0.48 -6.05
N ILE A 46 -3.99 -0.37 -6.33
CA ILE A 46 -2.59 -0.01 -6.55
C ILE A 46 -2.10 -0.63 -7.86
N LYS A 47 -1.12 0.00 -8.48
CA LYS A 47 -0.37 -0.56 -9.60
C LYS A 47 0.76 -1.47 -9.13
N ALA A 48 1.44 -1.07 -8.04
CA ALA A 48 2.58 -1.77 -7.47
C ALA A 48 2.85 -1.31 -6.03
N PHE A 49 3.74 -2.01 -5.34
CA PHE A 49 4.24 -1.60 -4.03
C PHE A 49 5.73 -1.89 -3.86
N GLU A 50 6.38 -1.15 -2.95
CA GLU A 50 7.78 -1.34 -2.58
C GLU A 50 7.93 -1.37 -1.05
N LEU A 51 8.68 -2.34 -0.55
CA LEU A 51 9.07 -2.40 0.86
C LEU A 51 10.36 -1.60 1.07
N LEU A 52 10.25 -0.50 1.80
CA LEU A 52 11.38 0.37 2.10
C LEU A 52 12.17 -0.13 3.29
N LYS A 53 13.49 -0.20 3.11
CA LYS A 53 14.45 -0.60 4.15
C LYS A 53 14.62 0.51 5.19
N PRO A 54 14.78 0.17 6.47
CA PRO A 54 15.12 1.13 7.50
C PRO A 54 16.43 1.88 7.17
N GLY A 55 16.47 3.19 7.45
CA GLY A 55 17.69 3.99 7.33
C GLY A 55 18.20 4.24 5.90
N ARG A 56 17.40 3.92 4.86
CA ARG A 56 17.77 4.16 3.46
C ARG A 56 17.05 5.37 2.89
N GLN A 57 17.80 6.27 2.27
CA GLN A 57 17.26 7.34 1.44
C GLN A 57 16.98 6.80 0.03
N TYR A 58 15.78 7.08 -0.47
CA TYR A 58 15.35 6.72 -1.82
C TYR A 58 15.21 8.04 -2.60
N SER A 59 15.93 8.15 -3.72
CA SER A 59 15.95 9.31 -4.63
C SER A 59 14.85 9.20 -5.69
#